data_AF-G3YCH1-F1
#
_entry.id   AF-G3YCH1-F1
#
_cell.length_a   1.000
_cell.length_b   1.000
_cell.length_c   1.000
_cell.angle_alpha   90.00
_cell.angle_beta   90.00
_cell.angle_gamma   90.00
#
_symmetry.space_group_name_H-M   'P 1'
#
loop_
_entity.id
_entity.type
_entity.pdbx_description
1 polymer ?
#
loop_
_entity_poly.entity_id
_entity_poly.type
_entity_poly.pdbx_seq_one_letter_code
_entity_poly.pdbx_strand_id
1 'polypeptide(L)'
;MFIFALTFTLFISLSSARTCYHPDQSIATGNVPCTSADTTYCCDSDAICMSNGYCVGVGAQPYVFYRGSCTDENWGSGCPTQCVDKNPSGGAPIIGIGTDSSGDSQYCCGFQVKNNGSSECVDGDTAFTLNNGEIILGRALLENVTEVSNASSTSTNTVSTETVLATSTTCSSSEKHCSSNATAVGAGVGVPLGVLAVSAAVWALWERSRRLTASTAAVNAQEGFYMDKGPVQEDHVPHRMQQAPTELDTRARISEMMGSTYNYHPAS
;
A
#
# COMPACT_ATOMS: atom_id res chain seq x y z
N MET A 1 -11.28 -12.82 -46.93
CA MET A 1 -11.60 -11.82 -45.90
C MET A 1 -11.20 -12.44 -44.56
N PHE A 2 -9.99 -12.17 -44.08
CA PHE A 2 -9.47 -12.75 -42.84
C PHE A 2 -9.52 -11.67 -41.75
N ILE A 3 -10.37 -11.89 -40.73
CA ILE A 3 -10.52 -11.01 -39.58
C ILE A 3 -9.46 -11.43 -38.56
N PHE A 4 -8.42 -10.62 -38.40
CA PHE A 4 -7.49 -10.75 -37.28
C PHE A 4 -8.14 -10.12 -36.04
N ALA A 5 -8.59 -10.95 -35.10
CA ALA A 5 -9.04 -10.52 -33.79
C ALA A 5 -7.81 -10.17 -32.94
N LEU A 6 -7.62 -8.89 -32.63
CA LEU A 6 -6.55 -8.38 -31.78
C LEU A 6 -6.97 -8.56 -30.32
N THR A 7 -6.54 -9.64 -29.68
CA THR A 7 -6.76 -9.87 -28.24
C THR A 7 -5.85 -8.95 -27.43
N PHE A 8 -6.43 -7.93 -26.79
CA PHE A 8 -5.72 -7.03 -25.86
C PHE A 8 -5.56 -7.75 -24.52
N THR A 9 -4.43 -8.43 -24.31
CA THR A 9 -4.07 -9.03 -23.02
C THR A 9 -3.74 -7.92 -22.03
N LEU A 10 -4.67 -7.64 -21.12
CA LEU A 10 -4.45 -6.83 -19.94
C LEU A 10 -3.46 -7.59 -19.04
N PHE A 11 -2.18 -7.19 -19.04
CA PHE A 11 -1.22 -7.63 -18.04
C PHE A 11 -1.59 -6.93 -16.71
N ILE A 12 -2.58 -7.50 -16.01
CA ILE A 12 -2.71 -7.26 -14.58
C ILE A 12 -1.46 -7.88 -13.97
N SER A 13 -0.54 -7.05 -13.48
CA SER A 13 0.49 -7.52 -12.56
C SER A 13 -0.25 -8.09 -11.35
N LEU A 14 -0.47 -9.40 -11.37
CA LEU A 14 -1.02 -10.13 -10.23
C LEU A 14 0.10 -10.12 -9.18
N SER A 15 0.17 -9.07 -8.36
CA SER A 15 0.87 -9.20 -7.10
C SER A 15 0.12 -10.31 -6.36
N SER A 16 0.73 -11.49 -6.32
CA SER A 16 0.19 -12.61 -5.59
C SER A 16 0.16 -12.17 -4.13
N ALA A 17 -1.00 -11.71 -3.66
CA ALA A 17 -1.27 -11.49 -2.25
C ALA A 17 -1.27 -12.88 -1.60
N ARG A 18 -0.07 -13.38 -1.32
CA ARG A 18 0.13 -14.67 -0.67
C ARG A 18 -0.14 -14.49 0.79
N THR A 19 -0.99 -15.35 1.31
CA THR A 19 -1.27 -15.44 2.74
C THR A 19 0.00 -15.83 3.47
N CYS A 20 0.25 -15.17 4.60
CA CYS A 20 1.31 -15.52 5.53
C CYS A 20 0.67 -16.12 6.79
N TYR A 21 1.37 -17.04 7.43
CA TYR A 21 0.93 -17.80 8.58
C TYR A 21 1.97 -17.71 9.69
N HIS A 22 1.50 -17.57 10.92
CA HIS A 22 2.30 -17.73 12.13
C HIS A 22 2.62 -19.22 12.40
N PRO A 23 3.60 -19.56 13.25
CA PRO A 23 3.93 -20.95 13.55
C PRO A 23 2.77 -21.83 14.02
N ASP A 24 1.79 -21.24 14.69
CA ASP A 24 0.57 -21.92 15.13
C ASP A 24 -0.46 -22.12 14.01
N GLN A 25 -0.10 -21.86 12.75
CA GLN A 25 -0.93 -21.91 11.54
C GLN A 25 -2.00 -20.81 11.45
N SER A 26 -2.04 -19.85 12.40
CA SER A 26 -2.95 -18.72 12.29
C SER A 26 -2.51 -17.75 11.18
N ILE A 27 -3.48 -17.08 10.54
CA ILE A 27 -3.21 -16.12 9.46
C ILE A 27 -2.57 -14.85 10.05
N ALA A 28 -1.38 -14.51 9.54
CA ALA A 28 -0.65 -13.29 9.87
C ALA A 28 -1.20 -12.11 9.05
N THR A 29 -2.24 -11.47 9.57
CA THR A 29 -2.89 -10.34 8.89
C THR A 29 -1.94 -9.14 8.80
N GLY A 30 -1.87 -8.48 7.65
CA GLY A 30 -0.98 -7.33 7.42
C GLY A 30 0.48 -7.70 7.20
N ASN A 31 0.83 -8.99 7.22
CA ASN A 31 2.14 -9.46 6.83
C ASN A 31 2.20 -9.65 5.31
N VAL A 32 3.37 -9.36 4.72
CA VAL A 32 3.62 -9.48 3.29
C VAL A 32 4.88 -10.31 3.01
N PRO A 33 4.93 -11.08 1.91
CA PRO A 33 6.10 -11.88 1.57
C PRO A 33 7.33 -11.04 1.23
N CYS A 34 8.50 -11.42 1.77
CA CYS A 34 9.74 -10.66 1.57
C CYS A 34 10.53 -11.02 0.32
N THR A 35 10.19 -12.10 -0.37
CA THR A 35 10.82 -12.46 -1.66
C THR A 35 9.76 -12.91 -2.65
N SER A 36 10.13 -13.16 -3.91
CA SER A 36 9.22 -13.73 -4.91
C SER A 36 9.14 -15.26 -4.88
N ALA A 37 9.90 -15.95 -4.02
CA ALA A 37 9.87 -17.42 -3.92
C ALA A 37 8.56 -17.90 -3.29
N ASP A 38 7.99 -19.02 -3.77
CA ASP A 38 6.69 -19.56 -3.34
C ASP A 38 6.59 -19.71 -1.82
N THR A 39 7.59 -20.36 -1.22
CA THR A 39 7.79 -20.42 0.24
C THR A 39 8.82 -19.38 0.65
N THR A 40 8.40 -18.40 1.45
CA THR A 40 9.28 -17.36 1.96
C THR A 40 8.75 -16.81 3.27
N TYR A 41 9.65 -16.23 4.07
CA TYR A 41 9.29 -15.47 5.24
C TYR A 41 8.54 -14.19 4.87
N CYS A 42 7.69 -13.75 5.78
CA CYS A 42 6.90 -12.55 5.68
C CYS A 42 7.18 -11.63 6.87
N CYS A 43 7.11 -10.33 6.62
CA CYS A 43 7.21 -9.29 7.63
C CYS A 43 5.94 -8.45 7.64
N ASP A 44 5.71 -7.69 8.70
CA ASP A 44 4.65 -6.68 8.71
C ASP A 44 4.86 -5.69 7.56
N SER A 45 3.76 -5.16 7.00
CA SER A 45 3.82 -4.26 5.85
C SER A 45 4.64 -2.98 6.10
N ASP A 46 4.83 -2.60 7.37
CA ASP A 46 5.61 -1.46 7.84
C ASP A 46 7.00 -1.84 8.41
N ALA A 47 7.42 -3.09 8.22
CA ALA A 47 8.74 -3.58 8.58
C ALA A 47 9.67 -3.70 7.35
N ILE A 48 10.96 -3.84 7.63
CA ILE A 48 12.01 -4.02 6.63
C ILE A 48 12.34 -5.51 6.51
N CYS A 49 12.27 -6.04 5.30
CA CYS A 49 12.69 -7.39 4.98
C CYS A 49 14.23 -7.49 4.92
N MET A 50 14.82 -8.47 5.61
CA MET A 50 16.27 -8.73 5.61
C MET A 50 16.60 -10.03 4.89
N SER A 51 17.65 -10.08 4.07
CA SER A 51 18.03 -11.25 3.26
C SER A 51 18.38 -12.51 4.05
N ASN A 52 18.65 -12.38 5.36
CA ASN A 52 18.88 -13.51 6.25
C ASN A 52 17.58 -14.16 6.77
N GLY A 53 16.40 -13.74 6.29
CA GLY A 53 15.12 -14.37 6.60
C GLY A 53 14.34 -13.73 7.75
N TYR A 54 14.75 -12.55 8.21
CA TYR A 54 14.15 -11.89 9.36
C TYR A 54 13.67 -10.48 9.04
N CYS A 55 13.05 -9.85 10.02
CA CYS A 55 12.38 -8.57 9.88
C CYS A 55 13.00 -7.53 10.82
N VAL A 56 13.05 -6.27 10.39
CA VAL A 56 13.34 -5.13 11.27
C VAL A 56 12.09 -4.27 11.36
N GLY A 57 11.44 -4.28 12.52
CA GLY A 57 10.26 -3.48 12.81
C GLY A 57 10.67 -2.04 13.10
N VAL A 58 10.24 -1.11 12.25
CA VAL A 58 10.54 0.32 12.38
C VAL A 58 9.29 1.21 12.43
N GLY A 59 8.10 0.65 12.19
CA GLY A 59 6.83 1.41 12.16
C GLY A 59 6.32 1.88 13.52
N ALA A 60 6.69 1.19 14.61
CA ALA A 60 6.34 1.57 15.97
C ALA A 60 7.46 1.21 16.96
N GLN A 61 7.56 1.97 18.06
CA GLN A 61 8.50 1.65 19.14
C GLN A 61 7.96 0.51 20.03
N PRO A 62 8.83 -0.39 20.52
CA PRO A 62 10.28 -0.42 20.26
C PRO A 62 10.62 -0.95 18.87
N TYR A 63 11.69 -0.41 18.27
CA TYR A 63 12.23 -0.95 17.02
C TYR A 63 12.93 -2.26 17.32
N VAL A 64 12.53 -3.33 16.63
CA VAL A 64 12.96 -4.69 16.97
C VAL A 64 13.40 -5.45 15.73
N PHE A 65 14.46 -6.24 15.88
CA PHE A 65 14.77 -7.31 14.95
C PHE A 65 13.99 -8.55 15.39
N TYR A 66 13.31 -9.24 14.48
CA TYR A 66 12.36 -10.29 14.86
C TYR A 66 12.16 -11.34 13.77
N ARG A 67 11.71 -12.52 14.19
CA ARG A 67 11.13 -13.55 13.32
C ARG A 67 9.68 -13.18 13.02
N GLY A 68 9.37 -12.96 11.76
CA GLY A 68 8.00 -12.70 11.29
C GLY A 68 7.17 -13.97 11.12
N SER A 69 6.40 -14.01 10.04
CA SER A 69 5.55 -15.13 9.62
C SER A 69 6.12 -15.81 8.36
N CYS A 70 5.42 -16.79 7.78
CA CYS A 70 5.85 -17.49 6.56
C CYS A 70 4.69 -17.73 5.60
N THR A 71 4.94 -17.80 4.29
CA THR A 71 3.89 -18.15 3.31
C THR A 71 3.49 -19.62 3.34
N ASP A 72 4.29 -20.48 3.97
CA ASP A 72 3.97 -21.89 4.18
C ASP A 72 3.31 -22.10 5.55
N GLU A 73 2.03 -22.48 5.52
CA GLU A 73 1.21 -22.78 6.69
C GLU A 73 1.82 -23.90 7.54
N ASN A 74 2.49 -24.87 6.91
CA ASN A 74 3.10 -26.00 7.61
C ASN A 74 4.51 -25.70 8.14
N TRP A 75 5.02 -24.48 7.94
CA TRP A 75 6.36 -24.07 8.41
C TRP A 75 7.48 -25.00 7.95
N GLY A 76 7.43 -25.41 6.68
CA GLY A 76 8.41 -26.29 6.07
C GLY A 76 9.72 -25.59 5.69
N SER A 77 10.45 -26.23 4.76
CA SER A 77 11.72 -25.70 4.28
C SER A 77 11.53 -24.38 3.52
N GLY A 78 12.11 -23.31 4.03
CA GLY A 78 12.00 -21.96 3.47
C GLY A 78 11.43 -20.92 4.45
N CYS A 79 10.90 -21.38 5.58
CA CYS A 79 10.55 -20.52 6.71
C CYS A 79 11.74 -20.35 7.66
N PRO A 80 11.80 -19.24 8.42
CA PRO A 80 12.84 -19.03 9.43
C PRO A 80 12.72 -20.07 10.55
N THR A 81 13.84 -20.68 10.94
CA THR A 81 13.86 -21.77 11.93
C THR A 81 14.17 -21.29 13.35
N GLN A 82 14.81 -20.13 13.51
CA GLN A 82 15.09 -19.61 14.84
C GLN A 82 13.82 -18.97 15.42
N CYS A 83 13.64 -19.16 16.72
CA CYS A 83 12.54 -18.57 17.49
C CYS A 83 11.14 -18.99 17.07
N VAL A 84 10.97 -20.14 16.40
CA VAL A 84 9.66 -20.67 16.00
C VAL A 84 8.75 -20.90 17.22
N ASP A 85 9.32 -21.47 18.29
CA ASP A 85 8.59 -21.81 19.52
C ASP A 85 8.28 -20.60 20.42
N LYS A 86 8.81 -19.41 20.08
CA LYS A 86 8.53 -18.18 20.81
C LYS A 86 7.44 -17.40 20.10
N ASN A 87 6.41 -17.00 20.86
CA ASN A 87 5.23 -16.31 20.36
C ASN A 87 4.68 -16.94 19.04
N PRO A 88 4.21 -18.19 19.07
CA PRO A 88 3.85 -18.94 17.87
C PRO A 88 2.60 -18.37 17.16
N SER A 89 1.87 -17.44 17.77
CA SER A 89 0.72 -16.75 17.18
C SER A 89 1.06 -15.34 16.68
N GLY A 90 2.34 -14.96 16.62
CA GLY A 90 2.76 -13.59 16.33
C GLY A 90 4.19 -13.49 15.80
N GLY A 91 4.81 -12.32 15.92
CA GLY A 91 6.25 -12.13 15.68
C GLY A 91 7.07 -12.39 16.95
N ALA A 92 8.27 -12.95 16.81
CA ALA A 92 9.15 -13.24 17.95
C ALA A 92 10.39 -12.33 17.91
N PRO A 93 10.61 -11.44 18.90
CA PRO A 93 11.77 -10.56 18.89
C PRO A 93 13.06 -11.36 19.06
N ILE A 94 14.14 -10.84 18.50
CA ILE A 94 15.48 -11.40 18.56
C ILE A 94 16.42 -10.30 19.07
N ILE A 95 17.11 -10.59 20.17
CA ILE A 95 18.00 -9.62 20.83
C ILE A 95 19.44 -10.12 20.82
N GLY A 96 20.38 -9.23 20.54
CA GLY A 96 21.81 -9.52 20.64
C GLY A 96 22.26 -9.52 22.11
N ILE A 97 23.05 -10.51 22.50
CA ILE A 97 23.54 -10.68 23.88
C ILE A 97 25.05 -10.51 24.03
N GLY A 98 25.76 -10.21 22.92
CA GLY A 98 27.21 -10.03 22.90
C GLY A 98 27.85 -10.91 21.82
N THR A 99 29.12 -11.23 22.02
CA THR A 99 29.89 -12.11 21.13
C THR A 99 30.40 -13.31 21.91
N ASP A 100 30.49 -14.46 21.27
CA ASP A 100 31.13 -15.64 21.85
C ASP A 100 32.67 -15.52 21.89
N SER A 101 33.34 -16.59 22.32
CA SER A 101 34.81 -16.66 22.36
C SER A 101 35.48 -16.61 20.99
N SER A 102 34.73 -16.91 19.92
CA SER A 102 35.21 -16.88 18.52
C SER A 102 35.07 -15.49 17.92
N GLY A 103 34.32 -14.60 18.57
CA GLY A 103 34.01 -13.26 18.09
C GLY A 103 32.68 -13.17 17.32
N ASP A 104 31.90 -14.25 17.29
CA ASP A 104 30.63 -14.29 16.56
C ASP A 104 29.49 -13.72 17.43
N SER A 105 28.70 -12.82 16.83
CA SER A 105 27.53 -12.21 17.48
C SER A 105 26.50 -13.27 17.89
N GLN A 106 26.14 -13.25 19.16
CA GLN A 106 25.17 -14.16 19.78
C GLN A 106 23.83 -13.46 19.97
N TYR A 107 22.76 -14.22 19.73
CA TYR A 107 21.38 -13.76 19.81
C TYR A 107 20.53 -14.70 20.66
N CYS A 108 19.46 -14.13 21.22
CA CYS A 108 18.41 -14.84 21.92
C CYS A 108 17.05 -14.52 21.32
N CYS A 109 16.15 -15.49 21.40
CA CYS A 109 14.74 -15.23 21.18
C CYS A 109 14.15 -14.52 22.41
N GLY A 110 13.31 -13.50 22.20
CA GLY A 110 12.68 -12.79 23.29
C GLY A 110 13.62 -11.78 23.94
N PHE A 111 13.89 -12.01 25.22
CA PHE A 111 14.59 -11.09 26.10
C PHE A 111 15.86 -11.74 26.65
N GLN A 112 16.77 -10.91 27.15
CA GLN A 112 17.98 -11.34 27.84
C GLN A 112 17.87 -11.06 29.34
N VAL A 113 18.55 -11.87 30.14
CA VAL A 113 18.78 -11.67 31.57
C VAL A 113 20.25 -11.50 31.83
N LYS A 114 20.58 -10.77 32.90
CA LYS A 114 21.96 -10.65 33.36
C LYS A 114 22.22 -11.64 34.48
N ASN A 115 23.16 -12.55 34.26
CA ASN A 115 23.55 -13.58 35.22
C ASN A 115 25.05 -13.46 35.49
N ASN A 116 25.42 -13.15 36.74
CA ASN A 116 26.82 -13.01 37.16
C ASN A 116 27.69 -12.12 36.25
N GLY A 117 27.10 -11.10 35.63
CA GLY A 117 27.80 -10.18 34.72
C GLY A 117 27.71 -10.54 33.23
N SER A 118 27.30 -11.76 32.89
CA SER A 118 27.06 -12.22 31.53
C SER A 118 25.59 -11.96 31.12
N SER A 119 25.37 -11.68 29.83
CA SER A 119 24.02 -11.66 29.24
C SER A 119 23.69 -13.08 28.77
N GLU A 120 22.52 -13.59 29.17
CA GLU A 120 22.01 -14.92 28.85
C GLU A 120 20.59 -14.81 28.32
N CYS A 121 20.14 -15.79 27.55
CA CYS A 121 18.74 -15.84 27.13
C CYS A 121 17.82 -16.10 28.33
N VAL A 122 16.63 -15.51 28.30
CA VAL A 122 15.57 -15.85 29.26
C VAL A 122 15.22 -17.34 29.15
N ASP A 123 14.74 -17.91 30.25
CA ASP A 123 14.33 -19.32 30.39
C ASP A 123 15.45 -20.36 30.17
N GLY A 124 16.70 -19.91 30.07
CA GLY A 124 17.83 -20.81 29.81
C GLY A 124 17.90 -21.28 28.35
N ASP A 125 17.25 -20.57 27.42
CA ASP A 125 17.39 -20.86 26.00
C ASP A 125 18.86 -20.76 25.56
N THR A 126 19.22 -21.55 24.56
CA THR A 126 20.59 -21.53 24.02
C THR A 126 20.75 -20.34 23.07
N ALA A 127 21.82 -19.57 23.25
CA ALA A 127 22.17 -18.51 22.32
C ALA A 127 22.56 -19.08 20.96
N PHE A 128 22.31 -18.32 19.90
CA PHE A 128 22.58 -18.74 18.53
C PHE A 128 23.21 -17.61 17.70
N THR A 129 23.87 -17.99 16.61
CA THR A 129 24.39 -17.06 15.61
C THR A 129 23.39 -16.91 14.46
N LEU A 130 23.44 -15.76 13.80
CA LEU A 130 22.69 -15.50 12.58
C LEU A 130 23.64 -15.12 11.46
N ASN A 131 23.27 -15.50 10.24
CA ASN A 131 23.95 -15.02 9.05
C ASN A 131 23.74 -13.52 8.89
N ASN A 132 24.74 -12.85 8.32
CA ASN A 132 24.62 -11.45 7.91
C ASN A 132 23.42 -11.28 6.96
N GLY A 133 22.70 -10.18 7.13
CA GLY A 133 21.56 -9.82 6.30
C GLY A 133 21.74 -8.46 5.66
N GLU A 134 21.14 -8.30 4.49
CA GLU A 134 21.04 -7.06 3.74
C GLU A 134 19.57 -6.66 3.61
N ILE A 135 19.30 -5.37 3.50
CA ILE A 135 17.95 -4.85 3.31
C ILE A 135 17.44 -5.23 1.92
N ILE A 136 16.22 -5.78 1.85
CA ILE A 136 15.54 -6.07 0.59
C ILE A 136 14.66 -4.87 0.21
N LEU A 137 14.92 -4.28 -0.96
CA LEU A 137 14.11 -3.20 -1.53
C LEU A 137 12.90 -3.76 -2.30
N GLY A 138 11.91 -2.90 -2.55
CA GLY A 138 10.72 -3.26 -3.32
C GLY A 138 9.79 -4.23 -2.59
N ARG A 139 9.87 -4.32 -1.25
CA ARG A 139 9.04 -5.19 -0.40
C ARG A 139 8.69 -4.51 0.91
N ALA A 140 7.53 -4.87 1.48
CA ALA A 140 7.03 -4.34 2.76
C ALA A 140 7.18 -2.81 2.83
N LEU A 141 7.81 -2.27 3.89
CA LEU A 141 7.97 -0.83 4.05
C LEU A 141 8.70 -0.16 2.86
N LEU A 142 9.54 -0.91 2.14
CA LEU A 142 10.35 -0.44 1.03
C LEU A 142 9.74 -0.82 -0.34
N GLU A 143 8.44 -1.14 -0.41
CA GLU A 143 7.76 -1.56 -1.65
C GLU A 143 7.96 -0.60 -2.82
N ASN A 144 7.96 0.71 -2.55
CA ASN A 144 8.10 1.74 -3.58
C ASN A 144 9.54 2.30 -3.68
N VAL A 145 10.51 1.62 -3.10
CA VAL A 145 11.93 1.98 -3.15
C VAL A 145 12.63 1.05 -4.13
N THR A 146 13.34 1.62 -5.08
CA THR A 146 14.18 0.90 -6.05
C THR A 146 15.63 1.31 -5.88
N GLU A 147 16.57 0.41 -6.23
CA GLU A 147 17.97 0.76 -6.28
C GLU A 147 18.22 1.89 -7.27
N VAL A 148 18.93 2.93 -6.83
CA VAL A 148 19.49 3.92 -7.75
C VAL A 148 20.81 3.34 -8.24
N SER A 149 20.84 2.84 -9.47
CA SER A 149 22.11 2.49 -10.13
C SER A 149 22.95 3.76 -10.24
N ASN A 150 23.96 3.89 -9.40
CA ASN A 150 24.95 4.95 -9.51
C ASN A 150 25.81 4.65 -10.74
N ALA A 151 25.37 5.09 -11.92
CA ALA A 151 26.29 5.25 -13.04
C ALA A 151 27.36 6.24 -12.56
N SER A 152 28.59 5.76 -12.37
CA SER A 152 29.73 6.57 -11.98
C SER A 152 30.01 7.61 -13.06
N SER A 153 29.33 8.76 -13.00
CA SER A 153 29.64 9.96 -13.76
C SER A 153 30.44 10.89 -12.87
N THR A 154 31.74 10.94 -13.14
CA THR A 154 32.68 11.96 -12.64
C THR A 154 32.02 13.33 -12.71
N SER A 155 31.71 13.91 -11.54
CA SER A 155 31.03 15.19 -11.43
C SER A 155 31.97 16.33 -11.80
N THR A 156 31.66 17.08 -12.85
CA THR A 156 31.99 18.50 -12.94
C THR A 156 30.74 19.31 -12.64
N ASN A 157 30.81 20.12 -11.59
CA ASN A 157 29.76 21.01 -11.10
C ASN A 157 29.26 21.98 -12.19
N THR A 158 27.93 22.13 -12.29
CA THR A 158 27.26 23.45 -12.37
C THR A 158 25.79 23.31 -12.00
N VAL A 159 25.36 24.20 -11.10
CA VAL A 159 23.97 24.44 -10.66
C VAL A 159 23.24 25.27 -11.74
N SER A 160 21.97 24.96 -12.04
CA SER A 160 20.88 25.94 -12.31
C SER A 160 19.51 25.27 -12.50
N THR A 161 18.58 25.67 -11.63
CA THR A 161 17.14 25.98 -11.79
C THR A 161 16.22 25.21 -12.76
N GLU A 162 15.04 24.90 -12.22
CA GLU A 162 13.81 24.41 -12.87
C GLU A 162 13.40 25.20 -14.12
N THR A 163 12.90 24.51 -15.15
CA THR A 163 11.72 24.88 -15.97
C THR A 163 11.28 23.70 -16.83
N VAL A 164 9.96 23.55 -16.93
CA VAL A 164 9.19 22.55 -17.69
C VAL A 164 9.26 22.79 -19.21
N LEU A 165 9.18 21.69 -19.97
CA LEU A 165 8.63 21.51 -21.32
C LEU A 165 9.59 21.29 -22.52
N ALA A 166 9.27 20.21 -23.24
CA ALA A 166 9.43 19.93 -24.68
C ALA A 166 10.83 19.69 -25.29
N THR A 167 11.04 18.42 -25.62
CA THR A 167 11.51 17.87 -26.92
C THR A 167 12.61 18.64 -27.68
N SER A 168 13.81 18.08 -27.73
CA SER A 168 14.58 17.99 -28.98
C SER A 168 15.65 16.89 -28.91
N THR A 169 15.62 16.03 -29.91
CA THR A 169 16.60 15.00 -30.27
C THR A 169 17.96 15.60 -30.60
N THR A 170 19.04 15.09 -29.99
CA THR A 170 20.37 15.05 -30.61
C THR A 170 21.08 13.76 -30.23
N CYS A 171 21.35 12.91 -31.22
CA CYS A 171 22.18 11.72 -31.08
C CYS A 171 23.66 12.09 -31.30
N SER A 172 24.60 11.47 -30.58
CA SER A 172 26.02 11.49 -30.92
C SER A 172 26.68 10.14 -30.60
N SER A 173 27.12 9.49 -31.69
CA SER A 173 28.20 8.47 -31.87
C SER A 173 28.52 7.52 -30.71
N SER A 174 28.38 6.18 -30.83
CA SER A 174 29.04 5.34 -31.84
C SER A 174 28.38 3.96 -31.99
N GLU A 175 28.25 3.49 -33.24
CA GLU A 175 28.16 2.09 -33.69
C GLU A 175 27.07 1.15 -33.10
N LYS A 176 25.82 1.29 -33.59
CA LYS A 176 25.08 0.29 -34.41
C LYS A 176 23.55 0.39 -34.23
N HIS A 177 22.88 0.61 -35.37
CA HIS A 177 21.45 0.46 -35.68
C HIS A 177 20.47 1.53 -35.13
N CYS A 178 20.36 2.65 -35.86
CA CYS A 178 19.21 3.56 -35.77
C CYS A 178 18.10 3.07 -36.72
N SER A 179 17.07 2.41 -36.17
CA SER A 179 15.80 2.20 -36.88
C SER A 179 14.76 3.19 -36.39
N SER A 180 14.16 3.91 -37.34
CA SER A 180 13.18 4.98 -37.14
C SER A 180 11.85 4.44 -36.57
N ASN A 181 11.42 4.94 -35.41
CA ASN A 181 10.04 4.85 -34.94
C ASN A 181 9.54 6.22 -34.46
N ALA A 182 9.63 7.25 -35.31
CA ALA A 182 9.09 8.58 -35.02
C ALA A 182 7.54 8.66 -35.06
N THR A 183 6.85 7.54 -35.30
CA THR A 183 5.38 7.46 -35.29
C THR A 183 4.84 6.83 -33.99
N ALA A 184 5.70 6.28 -33.12
CA ALA A 184 5.29 5.42 -32.01
C ALA A 184 4.98 6.13 -30.68
N VAL A 185 5.11 7.46 -30.60
CA VAL A 185 4.87 8.22 -29.35
C VAL A 185 3.44 8.80 -29.27
N GLY A 186 2.69 8.85 -30.38
CA GLY A 186 1.33 9.39 -30.41
C GLY A 186 0.22 8.42 -29.99
N ALA A 187 0.47 7.11 -29.96
CA ALA A 187 -0.56 6.10 -29.74
C ALA A 187 -0.73 5.67 -28.27
N GLY A 188 0.12 6.16 -27.35
CA GLY A 188 0.15 5.71 -25.95
C GLY A 188 -0.89 6.34 -25.02
N VAL A 189 -1.36 7.56 -25.31
CA VAL A 189 -2.29 8.32 -24.43
C VAL A 189 -3.70 8.49 -24.99
N GLY A 190 -3.90 8.23 -26.29
CA GLY A 190 -5.21 8.43 -26.94
C GLY A 190 -6.26 7.38 -26.59
N VAL A 191 -5.85 6.15 -26.33
CA VAL A 191 -6.76 5.03 -26.06
C VAL A 191 -7.50 5.17 -24.72
N PRO A 192 -6.87 5.46 -23.57
CA PRO A 192 -7.60 5.59 -22.31
C PRO A 192 -8.55 6.81 -22.31
N LEU A 193 -8.13 7.94 -22.89
CA LEU A 193 -8.99 9.13 -23.01
C LEU A 193 -10.16 8.91 -23.98
N GLY A 194 -9.93 8.17 -25.07
CA GLY A 194 -10.96 7.83 -26.05
C GLY A 194 -12.06 6.95 -25.45
N VAL A 195 -11.70 5.93 -24.67
CA VAL A 195 -12.70 5.04 -24.03
C VAL A 195 -13.56 5.80 -23.02
N LEU A 196 -12.94 6.66 -22.19
CA LEU A 196 -13.67 7.51 -21.25
C LEU A 196 -14.62 8.47 -21.99
N ALA A 197 -14.15 9.13 -23.05
CA ALA A 197 -14.98 10.04 -23.85
C ALA A 197 -16.17 9.33 -24.53
N VAL A 198 -15.96 8.14 -25.10
CA VAL A 198 -17.02 7.35 -25.72
C VAL A 198 -18.03 6.84 -24.68
N SER A 199 -17.56 6.38 -23.52
CA SER A 199 -18.45 5.92 -22.44
C SER A 199 -19.35 7.06 -21.92
N ALA A 200 -18.79 8.25 -21.74
CA ALA A 200 -19.53 9.43 -21.32
C ALA A 200 -20.56 9.87 -22.39
N ALA A 201 -20.19 9.82 -23.67
CA ALA A 201 -21.10 10.15 -24.77
C ALA A 201 -22.27 9.17 -24.89
N VAL A 202 -22.01 7.86 -24.76
CA VAL A 202 -23.06 6.83 -24.79
C VAL A 202 -24.01 7.00 -23.61
N TRP A 203 -23.48 7.24 -22.41
CA TRP A 203 -24.30 7.46 -21.21
C TRP A 203 -25.14 8.74 -21.33
N ALA A 204 -24.56 9.84 -21.80
CA ALA A 204 -25.29 11.10 -22.00
C ALA A 204 -26.41 10.99 -23.05
N LEU A 205 -26.19 10.24 -24.14
CA LEU A 205 -27.21 10.00 -25.15
C LEU A 205 -28.33 9.08 -24.64
N TRP A 206 -28.00 8.10 -23.81
CA TRP A 206 -28.99 7.23 -23.16
C TRP A 206 -29.83 7.95 -22.11
N GLU A 207 -29.22 8.84 -21.33
CA GLU A 207 -29.95 9.67 -20.38
C GLU A 207 -30.87 10.67 -21.11
N ARG A 208 -30.39 11.30 -22.19
CA ARG A 208 -31.19 12.21 -22.99
C ARG A 208 -32.35 11.50 -23.69
N SER A 209 -32.17 10.28 -24.19
CA SER A 209 -33.26 9.50 -24.78
C SER A 209 -34.30 9.08 -23.75
N ARG A 210 -33.88 8.74 -22.52
CA ARG A 210 -34.80 8.52 -21.40
C ARG A 210 -35.60 9.78 -21.04
N ARG A 211 -34.97 10.95 -21.03
CA ARG A 211 -35.65 12.24 -20.78
C ARG A 211 -36.60 12.64 -21.92
N LEU A 212 -36.24 12.34 -23.17
CA LEU A 212 -37.13 12.55 -24.33
C LEU A 212 -38.32 11.59 -24.32
N THR A 213 -38.14 10.34 -23.89
CA THR A 213 -39.24 9.38 -23.71
C THR A 213 -40.18 9.81 -22.58
N ALA A 214 -39.67 10.48 -21.54
CA ALA A 214 -40.48 11.11 -20.51
C ALA A 214 -41.21 12.39 -21.02
N SER A 215 -40.65 13.08 -22.03
CA SER A 215 -41.28 14.26 -22.65
C SER A 215 -42.36 13.87 -23.66
N THR A 216 -42.24 12.74 -24.37
CA THR A 216 -43.32 12.21 -25.22
C THR A 216 -44.44 11.55 -24.42
N ALA A 217 -44.14 11.04 -23.22
CA ALA A 217 -45.18 10.63 -22.26
C ALA A 217 -46.01 11.82 -21.73
N ALA A 218 -45.45 13.02 -21.67
CA ALA A 218 -46.19 14.24 -21.29
C ALA A 218 -47.09 14.80 -22.40
N VAL A 219 -46.80 14.51 -23.69
CA VAL A 219 -47.64 14.92 -24.82
C VAL A 219 -48.77 13.90 -25.08
N ASN A 220 -48.52 12.61 -24.90
CA ASN A 220 -49.55 11.56 -25.06
C ASN A 220 -50.49 11.41 -23.85
N ALA A 221 -50.22 12.09 -22.72
CA ALA A 221 -51.10 12.09 -21.55
C ALA A 221 -52.32 13.03 -21.69
N GLN A 222 -52.43 13.82 -22.76
CA GLN A 222 -53.50 14.81 -22.91
C GLN A 222 -54.65 14.39 -23.86
N GLU A 223 -54.58 13.23 -24.52
CA GLU A 223 -55.65 12.74 -25.43
C GLU A 223 -56.37 11.46 -24.96
N GLY A 224 -56.13 10.97 -23.75
CA GLY A 224 -56.79 9.77 -23.24
C GLY A 224 -57.86 10.05 -22.17
N PHE A 225 -59.12 10.21 -22.59
CA PHE A 225 -60.37 9.91 -21.84
C PHE A 225 -60.60 10.65 -20.51
N TYR A 226 -61.48 11.64 -20.35
CA TYR A 226 -62.92 11.73 -20.65
C TYR A 226 -63.78 10.54 -20.15
N MET A 227 -64.57 10.85 -19.10
CA MET A 227 -65.69 10.15 -18.46
C MET A 227 -65.39 9.02 -17.47
N ASP A 228 -65.65 9.27 -16.17
CA ASP A 228 -66.89 8.79 -15.53
C ASP A 228 -67.16 9.51 -14.19
N LYS A 229 -68.44 9.77 -13.88
CA LYS A 229 -68.92 10.48 -12.69
C LYS A 229 -69.40 9.48 -11.63
N GLY A 230 -68.98 9.64 -10.38
CA GLY A 230 -69.60 8.99 -9.20
C GLY A 230 -69.09 9.58 -7.88
N PRO A 231 -69.91 9.64 -6.80
CA PRO A 231 -69.90 10.80 -5.90
C PRO A 231 -69.00 10.71 -4.66
N VAL A 232 -68.60 11.91 -4.24
CA VAL A 232 -68.18 12.43 -2.92
C VAL A 232 -68.23 11.47 -1.73
N GLN A 233 -67.08 11.31 -1.09
CA GLN A 233 -66.99 11.14 0.37
C GLN A 233 -65.77 11.88 0.90
N GLU A 234 -66.02 12.88 1.75
CA GLU A 234 -65.03 13.59 2.57
C GLU A 234 -64.27 12.60 3.45
N ASP A 235 -62.94 12.72 3.50
CA ASP A 235 -62.23 12.56 4.77
C ASP A 235 -60.81 13.17 4.75
N HIS A 236 -60.68 14.22 5.56
CA HIS A 236 -59.54 14.64 6.40
C HIS A 236 -58.10 14.54 5.87
N VAL A 237 -57.55 15.71 5.52
CA VAL A 237 -56.11 16.02 5.43
C VAL A 237 -55.54 16.28 6.83
N PRO A 238 -54.27 15.90 7.09
CA PRO A 238 -53.39 16.92 7.67
C PRO A 238 -51.99 17.00 7.03
N HIS A 239 -51.65 18.25 6.73
CA HIS A 239 -50.36 18.93 6.73
C HIS A 239 -49.03 18.15 6.65
N ARG A 240 -48.46 18.25 5.44
CA ARG A 240 -47.07 18.61 5.11
C ARG A 240 -46.36 19.44 6.20
N MET A 241 -45.20 18.97 6.66
CA MET A 241 -44.05 19.84 6.93
C MET A 241 -42.78 19.25 6.30
N GLN A 242 -42.24 20.06 5.40
CA GLN A 242 -40.96 19.90 4.73
C GLN A 242 -39.88 20.37 5.71
N GLN A 243 -38.92 19.53 6.06
CA GLN A 243 -37.77 19.95 6.87
C GLN A 243 -36.61 20.30 5.95
N ALA A 244 -36.28 21.60 5.88
CA ALA A 244 -35.05 22.11 5.29
C ALA A 244 -33.91 21.97 6.33
N PRO A 245 -32.65 21.75 5.90
CA PRO A 245 -31.52 21.65 6.81
C PRO A 245 -31.09 23.02 7.34
N THR A 246 -30.86 23.11 8.65
CA THR A 246 -30.29 24.26 9.34
C THR A 246 -28.76 24.23 9.27
N GLU A 247 -28.17 25.23 8.62
CA GLU A 247 -26.75 25.57 8.68
C GLU A 247 -26.34 25.90 10.13
N LEU A 248 -25.23 25.33 10.62
CA LEU A 248 -24.68 25.63 11.95
C LEU A 248 -23.63 26.74 11.83
N ASP A 249 -23.95 27.89 12.40
CA ASP A 249 -23.11 29.09 12.48
C ASP A 249 -21.79 28.82 13.23
N THR A 250 -20.69 29.22 12.59
CA THR A 250 -19.33 29.10 13.09
C THR A 250 -19.01 30.30 13.97
N ARG A 251 -19.25 30.21 15.29
CA ARG A 251 -18.65 31.16 16.24
C ARG A 251 -18.60 30.67 17.68
N ALA A 252 -17.54 29.95 18.03
CA ALA A 252 -17.08 29.88 19.42
C ALA A 252 -15.59 30.19 19.46
N ARG A 253 -15.26 31.32 20.11
CA ARG A 253 -13.89 31.76 20.39
C ARG A 253 -13.15 30.67 21.16
N ILE A 254 -11.99 30.26 20.65
CA ILE A 254 -11.00 29.55 21.46
C ILE A 254 -10.39 30.57 22.41
N SER A 255 -10.51 30.31 23.70
CA SER A 255 -9.88 31.09 24.77
C SER A 255 -8.44 30.62 24.90
N GLU A 256 -7.47 31.45 24.51
CA GLU A 256 -6.06 31.25 24.85
C GLU A 256 -5.92 31.27 26.38
N MET A 257 -5.40 30.19 26.98
CA MET A 257 -4.89 30.21 28.34
C MET A 257 -3.37 30.05 28.32
N MET A 258 -2.75 31.03 28.95
CA MET A 258 -1.32 31.29 29.04
C MET A 258 -0.55 30.20 29.77
N GLY A 259 0.74 30.13 29.42
CA GLY A 259 1.67 29.10 29.85
C GLY A 259 2.03 29.11 31.33
N SER A 260 2.58 27.96 31.74
CA SER A 260 3.35 27.83 32.97
C SER A 260 4.72 27.30 32.61
N THR A 261 5.71 28.18 32.69
CA THR A 261 7.13 27.88 32.60
C THR A 261 7.57 27.23 33.91
N TYR A 262 7.99 25.97 33.85
CA TYR A 262 8.68 25.32 34.97
C TYR A 262 10.16 25.71 34.93
N ASN A 263 10.56 26.57 35.88
CA ASN A 263 11.95 26.86 36.18
C ASN A 263 12.59 25.69 36.93
N TYR A 264 13.70 25.19 36.38
CA TYR A 264 14.57 24.19 36.98
C TYR A 264 15.62 24.88 37.87
N HIS A 265 15.60 24.62 39.17
CA HIS A 265 16.67 24.98 40.11
C HIS A 265 17.57 23.75 40.35
N PRO A 266 18.89 23.83 40.17
CA PRO A 266 19.81 22.81 40.64
C PRO A 266 20.15 23.04 42.11
N ALA A 267 20.06 21.99 42.93
CA ALA A 267 20.62 21.95 44.28
C ALA A 267 21.82 21.00 44.31
N SER A 268 22.94 21.59 44.72
CA SER A 268 24.15 21.08 45.39
C SER A 268 24.49 19.59 45.35
#